data_AF-A0A968ZD55-F1
#
_entry.id   AF-A0A968ZD55-F1
#
_cell.length_a   1.000
_cell.length_b   1.000
_cell.length_c   1.000
_cell.angle_alpha   90.00
_cell.angle_beta   90.00
_cell.angle_gamma   90.00
#
_symmetry.space_group_name_H-M   'P 1'
#
loop_
_entity.id
_entity.type
_entity.pdbx_description
1 polymer ?
#
loop_
_entity_poly.entity_id
_entity_poly.type
_entity_poly.pdbx_seq_one_letter_code
_entity_poly.pdbx_strand_id
1 'polypeptide(L)'
;MTADSSPAFNHVRTMQARIEQQLVSIARLRQSGKDTSDAERRLELLRHALAEMRIQLGQLSPTERDAKRAGIGAAREAIIGSRKAG
;
A
#
# COMPACT_ATOMS: atom_id res chain seq x y z
N MET A 1 4.62 -21.41 1.04
CA MET A 1 5.12 -20.96 -0.26
C MET A 1 4.59 -19.55 -0.50
N THR A 2 5.53 -18.62 -0.72
CA THR A 2 5.39 -17.23 -1.20
C THR A 2 4.26 -16.38 -0.63
N ALA A 3 4.61 -15.59 0.40
CA ALA A 3 3.83 -14.42 0.79
C ALA A 3 3.76 -13.45 -0.40
N ASP A 4 2.69 -13.53 -1.18
CA ASP A 4 2.33 -12.55 -2.20
C ASP A 4 2.10 -11.21 -1.51
N SER A 5 3.19 -10.46 -1.33
CA SER A 5 3.11 -9.06 -0.92
C SER A 5 2.37 -8.35 -2.05
N SER A 6 1.11 -7.97 -1.82
CA SER A 6 0.29 -7.30 -2.83
C SER A 6 1.08 -6.15 -3.47
N PRO A 7 0.91 -5.89 -4.78
CA PRO A 7 1.64 -4.84 -5.50
C PRO A 7 1.66 -3.49 -4.77
N ALA A 8 0.61 -3.19 -4.00
CA ALA A 8 0.54 -1.99 -3.18
C ALA A 8 1.54 -1.98 -2.01
N PHE A 9 1.77 -3.10 -1.33
CA PHE A 9 2.79 -3.20 -0.28
C PHE A 9 4.20 -3.06 -0.85
N ASN A 10 4.46 -3.64 -2.03
CA ASN A 10 5.73 -3.46 -2.71
C ASN A 10 5.95 -2.00 -3.09
N HIS A 11 4.92 -1.33 -3.61
CA HIS A 11 4.99 0.09 -3.93
C HIS A 11 5.29 0.96 -2.69
N VAL A 12 4.65 0.67 -1.55
CA VAL A 12 4.96 1.34 -0.28
C VAL A 12 6.42 1.16 0.13
N ARG A 13 6.96 -0.06 0.03
CA ARG A 13 8.38 -0.31 0.32
C ARG A 13 9.30 0.46 -0.61
N THR A 14 8.99 0.51 -1.91
CA THR A 14 9.77 1.30 -2.88
C THR A 14 9.75 2.79 -2.51
N MET A 15 8.61 3.32 -2.10
CA MET A 15 8.48 4.72 -1.69
C MET A 15 9.25 5.03 -0.40
N GLN A 16 9.28 4.11 0.56
CA GLN A 16 10.12 4.21 1.75
C GLN A 16 11.61 4.27 1.38
N ALA A 17 12.08 3.36 0.53
CA ALA A 17 13.48 3.34 0.09
C ALA A 17 13.88 4.63 -0.64
N ARG A 18 12.98 5.19 -1.47
CA ARG A 18 13.22 6.48 -2.14
C ARG A 18 13.36 7.63 -1.15
N ILE A 19 12.53 7.67 -0.11
CA ILE A 19 12.59 8.68 0.96
C ILE A 19 13.94 8.59 1.70
N GLU A 20 14.40 7.37 2.01
CA GLU A 20 15.69 7.13 2.66
C GLU A 20 16.86 7.62 1.80
N GLN A 21 16.84 7.30 0.51
CA GLN A 21 17.87 7.79 -0.44
C GLN A 21 17.88 9.32 -0.54
N GLN A 22 16.70 9.95 -0.58
CA GLN A 22 16.58 11.40 -0.66
C GLN A 22 17.11 12.08 0.61
N LEU A 23 16.89 11.50 1.79
CA LEU A 23 17.45 11.97 3.06
C LEU A 23 18.98 11.97 3.04
N VAL A 24 19.59 10.88 2.56
CA VAL A 24 21.05 10.79 2.43
C VAL A 24 21.58 11.82 1.43
N SER A 25 20.89 12.01 0.30
CA SER A 25 21.25 13.02 -0.70
C SER A 25 21.20 14.44 -0.13
N ILE A 26 20.13 14.80 0.56
CA ILE A 26 19.98 16.12 1.22
C ILE A 26 21.07 16.34 2.26
N ALA A 27 21.36 15.33 3.09
CA ALA A 27 22.43 15.43 4.09
C ALA A 27 23.79 15.73 3.44
N ARG A 28 24.13 15.06 2.33
CA ARG A 28 25.36 15.32 1.58
C ARG A 28 25.38 16.71 0.95
N LEU A 29 24.28 17.15 0.35
CA LEU A 29 24.16 18.48 -0.24
C LEU A 29 24.37 19.57 0.82
N ARG A 30 23.74 19.42 1.98
CA ARG A 30 23.88 20.34 3.13
C ARG A 30 25.32 20.38 3.64
N GLN A 31 25.98 19.24 3.77
CA GLN A 31 27.41 19.17 4.14
C GLN A 31 28.31 19.88 3.13
N SER A 32 27.97 19.84 1.84
CA SER A 32 28.68 20.56 0.79
C SER A 32 28.31 22.04 0.67
N GLY A 33 27.49 22.58 1.59
CA GLY A 33 27.06 23.97 1.57
C GLY A 33 26.13 24.34 0.41
N LYS A 34 25.52 23.34 -0.24
CA LYS A 34 24.55 23.57 -1.32
C LYS A 34 23.16 23.85 -0.74
N ASP A 35 22.39 24.65 -1.46
CA ASP A 35 20.97 24.86 -1.17
C ASP A 35 20.20 23.54 -1.32
N THR A 36 19.44 23.18 -0.28
CA THR A 36 18.64 21.96 -0.19
C THR A 36 17.14 22.22 -0.15
N SER A 37 16.69 23.47 -0.22
CA SER A 37 15.29 23.88 -0.05
C SER A 37 14.33 23.11 -0.98
N ASP A 38 14.64 23.05 -2.27
CA ASP A 38 13.86 22.30 -3.26
C ASP A 38 13.84 20.79 -2.99
N ALA A 39 14.98 20.23 -2.56
CA ALA A 39 15.10 18.82 -2.26
C ALA A 39 14.29 18.44 -1.00
N GLU A 40 14.27 19.32 0.00
CA GLU A 40 13.48 19.20 1.22
C GLU A 40 11.98 19.30 0.94
N ARG A 41 11.56 20.25 0.09
CA ARG A 41 10.16 20.37 -0.34
C ARG A 41 9.68 19.11 -1.05
N ARG A 42 10.50 18.54 -1.93
CA ARG A 42 10.19 17.26 -2.60
C ARG A 42 10.11 16.10 -1.60
N LEU A 43 11.00 16.07 -0.62
CA LEU A 43 10.99 15.05 0.43
C LEU A 43 9.70 15.10 1.26
N GLU A 44 9.22 16.30 1.58
CA GLU A 44 7.95 16.50 2.30
C GLU A 44 6.76 15.96 1.48
N LEU A 45 6.68 16.28 0.18
CA LEU A 45 5.65 15.75 -0.71
C LEU A 45 5.66 14.21 -0.77
N LEU A 46 6.84 13.59 -0.84
CA LEU A 46 6.97 12.13 -0.82
C LEU A 46 6.48 11.51 0.49
N ARG A 47 6.76 12.16 1.63
CA ARG A 47 6.28 11.72 2.94
C ARG A 47 4.76 11.81 3.05
N HIS A 48 4.15 12.89 2.57
CA HIS A 48 2.70 13.01 2.52
C HIS A 48 2.07 11.94 1.64
N ALA A 49 2.58 11.74 0.42
CA ALA A 49 2.10 10.69 -0.46
C ALA A 49 2.17 9.30 0.19
N LEU A 50 3.28 9.00 0.88
CA LEU A 50 3.43 7.74 1.62
C LEU A 50 2.43 7.59 2.76
N ALA A 51 2.14 8.66 3.50
CA ALA A 51 1.14 8.65 4.56
C ALA A 51 -0.26 8.37 3.99
N GLU A 52 -0.65 9.06 2.91
CA GLU A 52 -1.94 8.85 2.23
C GLU A 52 -2.09 7.40 1.75
N MET A 53 -1.06 6.83 1.11
CA MET A 53 -1.10 5.43 0.65
C MET A 53 -1.27 4.44 1.81
N ARG A 54 -0.63 4.71 2.96
CA ARG A 54 -0.80 3.86 4.15
C ARG A 54 -2.20 3.94 4.73
N ILE A 55 -2.81 5.12 4.74
CA ILE A 55 -4.21 5.31 5.16
C ILE A 55 -5.13 4.53 4.23
N GLN A 56 -4.97 4.69 2.91
CA GLN A 56 -5.75 3.98 1.90
C GLN A 56 -5.61 2.46 2.06
N LEU A 57 -4.39 1.95 2.29
CA LEU A 57 -4.20 0.51 2.52
C LEU A 57 -4.75 0.03 3.86
N GLY A 58 -4.73 0.86 4.91
CA GLY A 58 -5.40 0.57 6.17
C GLY A 58 -6.92 0.50 6.02
N GLN A 59 -7.50 1.33 5.16
CA GLN A 59 -8.93 1.30 4.80
C GLN A 59 -9.30 0.14 3.87
N LEU A 60 -8.34 -0.34 3.08
CA LEU A 60 -8.47 -1.50 2.18
C LEU A 60 -8.09 -2.83 2.83
N SER A 61 -7.55 -2.83 4.06
CA SER A 61 -7.54 -4.01 4.93
C SER A 61 -8.95 -4.60 4.91
N PRO A 62 -9.13 -5.94 4.89
CA PRO A 62 -10.46 -6.54 4.84
C PRO A 62 -11.26 -6.02 6.05
N THR A 63 -12.03 -4.96 5.82
CA THR A 63 -13.10 -4.62 6.73
C THR A 63 -14.04 -5.81 6.67
N GLU A 64 -14.68 -6.15 7.78
CA GLU A 64 -15.58 -7.29 7.95
C GLU A 64 -16.65 -7.43 6.83
N ARG A 65 -16.84 -6.38 6.01
CA ARG A 65 -17.61 -6.38 4.77
C ARG A 65 -17.10 -7.33 3.68
N ASP A 66 -15.80 -7.60 3.53
CA ASP A 66 -15.31 -8.54 2.51
C ASP A 66 -15.61 -10.01 2.87
N ALA A 67 -15.62 -10.35 4.17
CA ALA A 67 -16.07 -11.66 4.63
C ALA A 67 -17.55 -11.93 4.27
N LYS A 68 -18.38 -10.87 4.22
CA LYS A 68 -19.79 -10.97 3.80
C LYS A 68 -19.92 -11.26 2.29
N ARG A 69 -19.00 -10.78 1.45
CA ARG A 69 -19.01 -11.09 0.00
C ARG A 69 -18.56 -12.53 -0.28
N ALA A 70 -17.55 -13.02 0.44
CA ALA A 70 -17.12 -14.42 0.35
C ALA A 70 -18.20 -15.40 0.83
N GLY A 71 -18.95 -15.05 1.88
CA GLY A 71 -20.06 -15.89 2.39
C GLY A 71 -21.27 -15.98 1.45
N ILE A 72 -21.56 -14.93 0.67
CA ILE A 72 -22.71 -14.93 -0.26
C ILE A 72 -22.40 -15.72 -1.55
N GLY A 73 -21.13 -15.75 -1.99
CA GLY A 73 -20.68 -16.56 -3.12
C GLY A 73 -20.84 -18.06 -2.87
N ALA A 74 -20.42 -18.54 -1.70
CA ALA A 74 -20.53 -19.95 -1.33
C ALA A 74 -21.98 -20.42 -1.14
N ALA A 75 -22.86 -19.56 -0.59
CA ALA A 75 -24.27 -19.90 -0.39
C ALA A 75 -25.06 -20.02 -1.70
N ARG A 76 -24.65 -19.30 -2.76
CA ARG A 76 -25.33 -19.35 -4.06
C ARG A 76 -25.10 -20.65 -4.82
N GLU A 77 -23.91 -21.25 -4.71
CA GLU A 77 -23.60 -22.52 -5.37
C GLU A 77 -24.30 -23.72 -4.69
N ALA A 78 -24.39 -23.71 -3.36
CA ALA A 78 -25.06 -24.76 -2.60
C ALA A 78 -26.57 -24.88 -2.92
N ILE A 79 -27.25 -23.76 -3.18
CA ILE A 79 -28.71 -23.75 -3.45
C ILE A 79 -29.05 -24.26 -4.87
N ILE A 80 -28.11 -24.17 -5.81
CA ILE A 80 -28.32 -24.60 -7.20
C ILE A 80 -27.94 -26.08 -7.39
N GLY A 81 -26.93 -26.57 -6.66
CA GLY A 81 -26.48 -27.97 -6.74
C GLY A 81 -27.47 -29.01 -6.20
N SER A 82 -28.35 -28.65 -5.26
CA SER A 82 -29.30 -29.61 -4.63
C SER A 82 -30.56 -29.88 -5.45
N ARG A 83 -30.74 -29.26 -6.62
CA ARG A 83 -31.96 -29.42 -7.46
C ARG A 83 -31.83 -30.39 -8.63
N LYS A 84 -30.70 -31.12 -8.76
CA LYS A 84 -30.46 -32.09 -9.84
C LYS A 84 -30.36 -33.56 -9.40
N ALA A 85 -30.64 -33.87 -8.15
CA ALA A 85 -30.72 -35.25 -7.64
C ALA A 85 -32.10 -35.48 -7.02
N GLY A 86 -33.10 -35.68 -7.87
CA GLY A 86 -34.46 -36.06 -7.54
C GLY A 86 -35.06 -36.78 -8.73
#